data_AF-A0A2I0WCX8-F1
#
_entry.id   AF-A0A2I0WCX8-F1
#
_cell.length_a   1.000
_cell.length_b   1.000
_cell.length_c   1.000
_cell.angle_alpha   90.00
_cell.angle_beta   90.00
_cell.angle_gamma   90.00
#
_symmetry.space_group_name_H-M   'P 1'
#
loop_
_entity.id
_entity.type
_entity.pdbx_description
1 polymer ?
#
loop_
_entity_poly.entity_id
_entity_poly.type
_entity_poly.pdbx_seq_one_letter_code
_entity_poly.pdbx_strand_id
1 'polypeptide(L)'
;MLSSLVKLLHIKVLNRWTNKSFNLILEFRKSILPKGETLPSSYYESRKILSDLGLGCEKIHACKNDCALFWKDYEDKEEYHESMESRWKVNDGKGKKIPHKIL
;
A
#
# COMPACT_ATOMS: atom_id res chain seq x y z
N MET A 1 -19.12 2.38 10.41
CA MET A 1 -17.65 2.46 10.66
C MET A 1 -16.83 2.13 9.41
N LEU A 2 -17.00 0.95 8.80
CA LEU A 2 -16.21 0.51 7.63
C LEU A 2 -16.22 1.50 6.45
N SER A 3 -17.40 1.99 6.03
CA SER A 3 -17.53 2.97 4.94
C SER A 3 -16.68 4.22 5.15
N SER A 4 -16.62 4.75 6.38
CA SER A 4 -15.82 5.93 6.69
C SER A 4 -14.31 5.66 6.64
N LEU A 5 -13.88 4.45 6.99
CA LEU A 5 -12.47 4.05 6.92
C LEU A 5 -12.00 3.93 5.48
N VAL A 6 -12.83 3.30 4.63
CA VAL A 6 -12.59 3.19 3.18
C VAL A 6 -12.52 4.58 2.54
N LYS A 7 -13.47 5.48 2.84
CA LYS A 7 -13.44 6.86 2.36
C LYS A 7 -12.18 7.62 2.79
N LEU A 8 -11.76 7.48 4.06
CA LEU A 8 -10.56 8.13 4.56
C LEU A 8 -9.28 7.59 3.89
N LEU A 9 -9.21 6.28 3.65
CA LEU A 9 -8.11 5.65 2.91
C LEU A 9 -8.09 6.10 1.45
N HIS A 10 -9.24 6.26 0.82
CA HIS A 10 -9.34 6.80 -0.53
C HIS A 10 -8.83 8.24 -0.60
N ILE A 11 -9.24 9.10 0.35
CA ILE A 11 -8.75 10.48 0.48
C ILE A 11 -7.24 10.50 0.68
N LYS A 12 -6.69 9.63 1.54
CA LYS A 12 -5.25 9.48 1.75
C LYS A 12 -4.52 9.21 0.44
N VAL A 13 -5.01 8.27 -0.37
CA VAL A 13 -4.38 7.89 -1.63
C VAL A 13 -4.46 9.03 -2.64
N LEU A 14 -5.65 9.62 -2.84
CA LEU A 14 -5.86 10.73 -3.77
C LEU A 14 -4.98 11.94 -3.44
N ASN A 15 -4.84 12.26 -2.15
CA ASN A 15 -4.08 13.42 -1.70
C ASN A 15 -2.64 13.09 -1.28
N ARG A 16 -2.18 11.85 -1.53
CA ARG A 16 -0.82 11.38 -1.19
C ARG A 16 -0.42 11.68 0.26
N TRP A 17 -1.36 11.56 1.19
CA TRP A 17 -1.08 11.83 2.60
C TRP A 17 -0.04 10.86 3.13
N THR A 18 0.87 11.36 3.95
CA THR A 18 1.84 10.52 4.66
C THR A 18 1.11 9.60 5.65
N ASN A 19 1.75 8.49 6.03
CA ASN A 19 1.20 7.62 7.08
C ASN A 19 1.08 8.36 8.41
N LYS A 20 2.02 9.27 8.71
CA LYS A 20 1.98 10.12 9.91
C LYS A 20 0.74 11.01 9.93
N SER A 21 0.47 11.76 8.85
CA SER A 21 -0.71 12.62 8.76
C SER A 21 -2.02 11.84 8.90
N PHE A 22 -2.10 10.67 8.25
CA PHE A 22 -3.27 9.79 8.37
C PHE A 22 -3.50 9.31 9.81
N ASN A 23 -2.43 8.89 10.51
CA ASN A 23 -2.52 8.45 11.90
C ASN A 23 -2.99 9.58 12.83
N LEU A 24 -2.48 10.81 12.65
CA LEU A 24 -2.93 11.96 13.44
C LEU A 24 -4.43 12.24 13.26
N ILE A 25 -4.96 12.06 12.05
CA ILE A 25 -6.39 12.21 11.79
C ILE A 25 -7.20 11.10 12.44
N LEU A 26 -6.69 9.86 12.46
CA LEU A 26 -7.32 8.77 13.21
C LEU A 26 -7.36 9.09 14.71
N GLU A 27 -6.27 9.56 15.29
CA GLU A 27 -6.20 9.95 16.71
C GLU A 27 -7.18 11.08 17.04
N PHE A 28 -7.22 12.14 16.22
CA PHE A 28 -8.19 13.22 16.37
C PHE A 28 -9.63 12.69 16.29
N ARG A 29 -9.89 11.76 15.37
CA ARG A 29 -11.21 11.18 15.23
C ARG A 29 -11.60 10.30 16.43
N LYS A 30 -10.65 9.62 17.06
CA LYS A 30 -10.88 8.87 18.31
C LYS A 30 -11.22 9.79 19.47
N SER A 31 -10.59 10.97 19.57
CA SER A 31 -10.82 11.89 20.69
C SER A 31 -12.20 12.53 20.71
N ILE A 32 -12.86 12.65 19.54
CA ILE A 32 -14.21 13.20 19.42
C ILE A 32 -15.32 12.13 19.46
N LEU A 33 -14.96 10.84 19.45
CA LEU A 33 -15.92 9.74 19.49
C LEU A 33 -16.20 9.27 20.93
N PRO A 34 -17.36 8.63 21.17
CA PRO A 34 -17.68 8.07 22.48
C PRO A 34 -16.64 7.03 22.92
N LYS A 35 -16.47 6.88 24.25
CA LYS A 35 -15.67 5.78 24.83
C LYS A 35 -16.20 4.44 24.33
N GLY A 36 -15.30 3.55 23.88
CA GLY A 36 -15.66 2.26 23.28
C GLY A 36 -15.67 2.25 21.74
N GLU A 37 -15.17 3.31 21.10
CA GLU A 37 -14.92 3.31 19.66
C GLU A 37 -13.92 2.21 19.25
N THR A 38 -14.12 1.59 18.08
CA THR A 38 -13.28 0.48 17.57
C THR A 38 -12.54 0.84 16.29
N LEU A 39 -12.19 2.11 16.08
CA LEU A 39 -11.37 2.55 14.96
C LEU A 39 -9.95 1.99 15.09
N PRO A 40 -9.31 1.70 13.95
CA PRO A 40 -7.88 1.39 13.93
C PRO A 40 -7.05 2.55 14.50
N SER A 41 -5.95 2.21 15.16
CA SER A 41 -4.97 3.16 15.70
C SER A 41 -3.97 3.67 14.66
N SER A 42 -3.89 3.02 13.50
CA SER A 42 -2.90 3.35 12.48
C SER A 42 -3.35 3.01 11.07
N TYR A 43 -2.63 3.55 10.08
CA TYR A 43 -2.75 3.15 8.68
C TYR A 43 -2.55 1.64 8.49
N TYR A 44 -1.59 1.04 9.19
CA TYR A 44 -1.33 -0.39 9.10
C TYR A 44 -2.52 -1.22 9.61
N GLU A 45 -3.06 -0.89 10.78
CA GLU A 45 -4.25 -1.57 11.31
C GLU A 45 -5.47 -1.35 10.42
N SER A 46 -5.62 -0.14 9.86
CA SER A 46 -6.67 0.16 8.88
C SER A 46 -6.59 -0.78 7.67
N ARG A 47 -5.38 -0.97 7.13
CA ARG A 47 -5.14 -1.88 6.01
C ARG A 47 -5.37 -3.34 6.40
N LYS A 48 -4.96 -3.73 7.60
CA LYS A 48 -5.17 -5.09 8.12
C LYS A 48 -6.66 -5.42 8.25
N ILE A 49 -7.45 -4.53 8.86
CA ILE A 49 -8.91 -4.71 8.97
C ILE A 49 -9.54 -4.86 7.59
N LEU A 50 -9.13 -4.04 6.61
CA LEU A 50 -9.63 -4.19 5.24
C LEU A 50 -9.23 -5.54 4.63
N SER A 51 -7.98 -5.96 4.78
CA SER A 51 -7.50 -7.27 4.33
C SER A 51 -8.28 -8.43 4.94
N ASP A 52 -8.51 -8.40 6.26
CA ASP A 52 -9.27 -9.43 7.00
C ASP A 52 -10.74 -9.51 6.53
N LEU A 53 -11.27 -8.40 5.97
CA LEU A 53 -12.59 -8.32 5.36
C LEU A 53 -12.61 -8.63 3.86
N GLY A 54 -11.50 -9.06 3.27
CA GLY A 54 -11.38 -9.32 1.83
C GLY A 54 -11.31 -8.06 0.95
N LEU A 55 -11.13 -6.88 1.56
CA LEU A 55 -10.98 -5.58 0.90
C LEU A 55 -9.51 -5.10 0.87
N GLY A 56 -8.56 -6.03 1.02
CA GLY A 56 -7.15 -5.72 0.93
C GLY A 56 -6.76 -5.23 -0.46
N CYS A 57 -5.83 -4.28 -0.55
CA CYS A 57 -5.21 -3.96 -1.83
C CYS A 57 -3.96 -4.82 -2.01
N GLU A 58 -3.85 -5.45 -3.17
CA GLU A 58 -2.65 -6.13 -3.64
C GLU A 58 -1.54 -5.12 -3.90
N LYS A 59 -0.31 -5.53 -3.63
CA LYS A 59 0.89 -4.76 -3.99
C LYS A 59 1.34 -5.23 -5.36
N ILE A 60 1.41 -4.30 -6.31
CA ILE A 60 1.84 -4.63 -7.68
C ILE A 60 3.26 -4.14 -7.87
N HIS A 61 4.18 -5.02 -8.26
CA HIS A 61 5.53 -4.59 -8.61
C HIS A 61 5.51 -3.93 -9.99
N ALA A 62 6.27 -2.87 -10.15
CA ALA A 62 6.45 -2.19 -11.42
C ALA A 62 7.94 -2.03 -11.74
N CYS A 63 8.28 -1.98 -13.03
CA CYS A 63 9.63 -1.65 -13.48
C CYS A 63 9.98 -0.20 -13.09
N LYS A 64 11.25 0.18 -13.25
CA LYS A 64 11.73 1.50 -12.82
C LYS A 64 11.00 2.64 -13.52
N ASN A 65 10.72 2.47 -14.82
CA ASN A 65 10.11 3.49 -15.67
C ASN A 65 8.61 3.27 -15.94
N ASP A 66 7.92 2.48 -15.12
CA ASP A 66 6.48 2.15 -15.28
C ASP A 66 6.09 1.50 -16.63
N CYS A 67 7.07 1.05 -17.41
CA CYS A 67 6.97 0.26 -18.63
C CYS A 67 6.19 -1.06 -18.49
N ALA A 68 6.18 -1.67 -17.30
CA ALA A 68 5.58 -2.96 -17.05
C ALA A 68 5.08 -3.08 -15.61
N LEU A 69 3.91 -3.70 -15.46
CA LEU A 69 3.35 -4.15 -14.20
C LEU A 69 3.50 -5.66 -14.09
N PHE A 70 4.18 -6.13 -13.06
CA PHE A 70 4.37 -7.55 -12.78
C PHE A 70 3.14 -8.08 -12.05
N TRP A 71 2.06 -8.26 -12.80
CA TRP A 71 0.74 -8.72 -12.34
C TRP A 71 0.15 -9.71 -13.35
N LYS A 72 -0.68 -10.64 -12.86
CA LYS A 72 -1.29 -11.73 -13.65
C LYS A 72 -0.25 -12.50 -14.47
N ASP A 73 -0.33 -12.46 -15.79
CA ASP A 73 0.55 -13.20 -16.71
C ASP A 73 2.04 -12.82 -16.58
N TYR A 74 2.34 -11.70 -15.92
CA TYR A 74 3.68 -11.20 -15.67
C TYR A 74 4.12 -11.29 -14.20
N GLU A 75 3.30 -11.91 -13.32
CA GLU A 75 3.56 -11.98 -11.88
C GLU A 75 4.87 -12.71 -11.54
N ASP A 76 5.18 -13.79 -12.26
CA ASP A 76 6.39 -14.59 -12.03
C ASP A 76 7.61 -14.11 -12.82
N LYS A 77 7.45 -13.08 -13.66
CA LYS A 77 8.57 -12.57 -14.46
C LYS A 77 9.51 -11.73 -13.61
N GLU A 78 10.80 -11.81 -13.93
CA GLU A 78 11.84 -11.00 -13.29
C GLU A 78 12.23 -9.79 -14.14
N GLU A 79 11.87 -9.79 -15.42
CA GLU A 79 12.21 -8.76 -16.41
C GLU A 79 11.10 -8.64 -17.45
N TYR A 80 10.91 -7.45 -17.99
CA TYR A 80 9.97 -7.22 -19.09
C TYR A 80 10.68 -7.30 -20.45
N HIS A 81 10.21 -8.19 -21.32
CA HIS A 81 10.90 -8.55 -22.56
C HIS A 81 11.07 -7.38 -23.55
N GLU A 82 10.13 -6.43 -23.59
CA GLU A 82 10.20 -5.33 -24.57
C GLU A 82 11.12 -4.19 -24.14
N SER A 83 11.30 -3.97 -22.84
CA SER A 83 12.15 -2.89 -22.30
C SER A 83 13.46 -3.38 -21.71
N MET A 84 13.62 -4.70 -21.56
CA MET A 84 14.71 -5.35 -20.83
C MET A 84 14.89 -4.78 -19.41
N GLU A 85 13.82 -4.27 -18.80
CA GLU A 85 13.87 -3.70 -17.47
C GLU A 85 13.63 -4.75 -16.39
N SER A 86 14.60 -4.86 -15.48
CA SER A 86 14.51 -5.70 -14.29
C SER A 86 13.39 -5.25 -13.35
N ARG A 87 12.73 -6.23 -12.73
CA ARG A 87 11.82 -6.07 -11.59
C ARG A 87 12.57 -5.63 -10.33
N TRP A 88 13.83 -6.04 -10.20
CA TRP A 88 14.61 -5.97 -8.98
C TRP A 88 15.74 -4.95 -9.08
N LYS A 89 15.95 -4.19 -8.00
CA LYS A 89 17.12 -3.34 -7.79
C LYS A 89 18.33 -4.19 -7.41
N VAL A 90 19.48 -3.86 -8.00
CA VAL A 90 20.78 -4.39 -7.55
C VAL A 90 21.13 -3.73 -6.21
N ASN A 91 21.55 -4.54 -5.24
CA ASN A 91 21.97 -4.05 -3.93
C ASN A 91 23.40 -4.58 -3.68
N ASP A 92 24.36 -3.68 -3.49
CA ASP A 92 25.81 -4.00 -3.40
C ASP A 92 26.22 -4.83 -2.17
N GLY A 93 25.27 -5.26 -1.35
CA GLY A 93 25.55 -6.10 -0.20
C GLY A 93 24.29 -6.74 0.36
N LYS A 94 24.18 -8.06 0.16
CA LYS A 94 23.13 -9.01 0.60
C LYS A 94 22.04 -9.23 -0.46
N GLY A 95 21.99 -10.46 -0.98
CA GLY A 95 21.13 -10.94 -2.08
C GLY A 95 19.62 -10.94 -1.84
N LYS A 96 19.07 -9.91 -1.19
CA LYS A 96 17.63 -9.68 -1.09
C LYS A 96 17.14 -8.99 -2.36
N LYS A 97 16.22 -9.62 -3.06
CA LYS A 97 15.51 -9.05 -4.21
C LYS A 97 14.57 -7.94 -3.72
N ILE A 98 14.87 -6.68 -4.09
CA ILE A 98 14.06 -5.51 -3.73
C ILE A 98 13.41 -4.98 -5.00
N PRO A 99 12.06 -4.87 -5.07
CA PRO A 99 11.40 -4.34 -6.27
C PRO A 99 11.84 -2.91 -6.60
N HIS A 100 11.88 -2.59 -7.90
CA HIS A 100 12.12 -1.22 -8.37
C HIS A 100 11.05 -0.26 -7.86
N LYS A 101 9.79 -0.63 -8.01
CA LYS A 101 8.64 0.12 -7.53
C LYS A 101 7.54 -0.83 -7.07
N ILE A 102 6.77 -0.39 -6.09
CA ILE A 102 5.58 -1.08 -5.59
C ILE A 102 4.42 -0.08 -5.67
N LEU A 103 3.35 -0.47 -6.34
CA LEU A 103 2.07 0.25 -6.42
C LEU A 103 1.09 -0.31 -5.38
#